data_AF-A0A077P1K8-F1
#
_entry.id   AF-A0A077P1K8-F1
#
_cell.length_a   1.000
_cell.length_b   1.000
_cell.length_c   1.000
_cell.angle_alpha   90.00
_cell.angle_beta   90.00
_cell.angle_gamma   90.00
#
_symmetry.space_group_name_H-M   'P 1'
#
loop_
_entity.id
_entity.type
_entity.pdbx_description
1 polymer ?
#
loop_
_entity_poly.entity_id
_entity_poly.type
_entity_poly.pdbx_seq_one_letter_code
_entity_poly.pdbx_strand_id
1 'polypeptide(L)' 'MQTETLSIKCEQLQEKANEIIRKHDDFIQGIYTDDIEQKGKVLVFKGE' A
#
# COMPACT_ATOMS: atom_id res chain seq x y z
N MET A 1 20.17 12.05 4.58
CA MET A 1 20.01 10.58 4.68
C MET A 1 19.60 10.10 3.31
N GLN A 2 20.46 9.35 2.61
CA GLN A 2 20.07 8.74 1.33
C GLN A 2 19.23 7.51 1.67
N THR A 3 17.93 7.60 1.44
CA THR A 3 17.03 6.44 1.51
C THR A 3 17.16 5.68 0.21
N GLU A 4 17.74 4.49 0.25
CA GLU A 4 17.78 3.58 -0.88
C GLU A 4 16.37 3.04 -1.14
N THR A 5 15.82 3.34 -2.31
CA THR A 5 14.50 2.87 -2.73
C THR A 5 14.65 1.74 -3.73
N LEU A 6 13.88 0.67 -3.54
CA LEU A 6 13.80 -0.42 -4.51
C LEU A 6 12.71 -0.12 -5.54
N SER A 7 12.99 -0.43 -6.80
CA SER A 7 11.95 -0.46 -7.83
C SER A 7 11.02 -1.63 -7.54
N ILE A 8 9.72 -1.36 -7.51
CA ILE A 8 8.67 -2.34 -7.21
C ILE A 8 7.51 -2.13 -8.18
N LYS A 9 6.86 -3.23 -8.59
CA LYS A 9 5.66 -3.16 -9.42
C LYS A 9 4.45 -2.76 -8.57
N CYS A 10 3.45 -2.11 -9.19
CA CYS A 10 2.23 -1.71 -8.49
C CYS A 10 1.51 -2.88 -7.82
N GLU A 11 1.42 -4.03 -8.48
CA GLU A 11 0.79 -5.26 -7.93
C GLU A 11 1.48 -5.70 -6.63
N GLN A 12 2.82 -5.77 -6.64
CA GLN A 12 3.60 -6.14 -5.46
C GLN A 12 3.48 -5.12 -4.33
N LEU A 13 3.32 -3.84 -4.68
CA LEU A 13 3.07 -2.79 -3.70
C LEU A 13 1.67 -2.91 -3.07
N GLN A 14 0.68 -3.33 -3.84
CA GLN A 14 -0.70 -3.57 -3.39
C GLN A 14 -0.79 -4.77 -2.45
N GLU A 15 -0.14 -5.88 -2.79
CA GLU A 15 -0.07 -7.03 -1.89
C GLU A 15 0.55 -6.65 -0.56
N LYS A 16 1.65 -5.90 -0.60
CA LYS A 16 2.37 -5.47 0.60
C LYS A 16 1.56 -4.48 1.44
N ALA A 17 0.81 -3.57 0.81
CA ALA A 17 -0.07 -2.64 1.51
C ALA A 17 -1.20 -3.40 2.23
N ASN A 18 -1.87 -4.32 1.54
CA ASN A 18 -2.88 -5.18 2.14
C ASN A 18 -2.35 -6.03 3.30
N GLU A 19 -1.12 -6.54 3.18
CA GLU A 19 -0.47 -7.28 4.27
C GLU A 19 -0.26 -6.41 5.52
N ILE A 20 0.24 -5.18 5.33
CA ILE A 20 0.45 -4.23 6.43
C ILE A 20 -0.86 -3.85 7.09
N ILE A 21 -1.89 -3.53 6.29
CA ILE A 21 -3.23 -3.18 6.77
C ILE A 21 -3.81 -4.32 7.63
N ARG A 22 -3.76 -5.57 7.14
CA ARG A 22 -4.29 -6.75 7.85
C ARG A 22 -3.52 -7.10 9.13
N LYS A 23 -2.24 -6.76 9.19
CA LYS A 23 -1.39 -6.99 10.36
C LYS A 23 -1.49 -5.89 11.41
N HIS A 24 -2.18 -4.80 11.12
CA HIS A 24 -2.38 -3.72 12.07
C HIS A 24 -3.32 -4.18 13.19
N ASP A 25 -3.00 -3.90 14.45
CA ASP A 25 -3.80 -4.34 15.61
C ASP A 25 -5.24 -3.82 15.57
N ASP A 26 -5.43 -2.60 15.05
CA ASP A 26 -6.75 -1.99 14.81
C ASP A 26 -7.34 -2.30 13.43
N PHE A 27 -6.99 -3.44 12.84
CA PHE A 27 -7.56 -3.84 11.55
C PHE A 27 -9.09 -4.00 11.66
N ILE A 28 -9.81 -3.22 10.86
CA ILE A 28 -11.26 -3.34 10.73
C ILE A 28 -11.54 -4.25 9.53
N GLN A 29 -12.30 -5.34 9.77
CA GLN A 29 -12.77 -6.20 8.69
C GLN A 29 -13.54 -5.37 7.65
N GLY A 30 -13.15 -5.54 6.38
CA GLY A 30 -13.68 -4.76 5.28
C GLY A 30 -12.67 -3.77 4.72
N ILE A 31 -11.64 -3.36 5.46
CA ILE A 31 -10.61 -2.46 4.90
C ILE A 31 -9.63 -3.30 4.05
N TYR A 32 -9.58 -3.09 2.74
CA TYR A 32 -8.56 -3.66 1.87
C TYR A 32 -8.24 -2.68 0.75
N THR A 33 -7.00 -2.71 0.23
CA THR A 33 -6.65 -1.91 -0.94
C THR A 33 -6.93 -2.68 -2.22
N ASP A 34 -7.77 -2.14 -3.09
CA ASP A 34 -8.09 -2.67 -4.42
C ASP A 34 -7.39 -1.91 -5.56
N ASP A 35 -7.03 -0.65 -5.35
CA ASP A 35 -6.37 0.22 -6.34
C ASP A 35 -5.20 1.01 -5.73
N ILE A 36 -4.18 1.24 -6.56
CA ILE A 36 -3.04 2.11 -6.21
C ILE A 36 -2.81 3.12 -7.32
N GLU A 37 -2.82 4.40 -6.93
CA GLU A 37 -2.50 5.50 -7.82
C GLU A 37 -1.27 6.27 -7.31
N GLN A 38 -0.32 6.55 -8.21
CA GLN A 38 0.84 7.38 -7.88
C GLN A 38 0.66 8.80 -8.43
N LYS A 39 0.44 9.77 -7.53
CA LYS A 39 0.41 11.20 -7.84
C LYS A 39 1.76 11.84 -7.54
N GLY A 40 2.68 11.75 -8.50
CA GLY A 40 4.04 12.25 -8.35
C GLY A 40 4.81 11.49 -7.28
N LYS A 41 5.02 12.12 -6.12
CA LYS A 41 5.70 11.51 -4.97
C LYS A 41 4.75 10.90 -3.93
N VAL A 42 3.44 11.03 -4.13
CA VAL A 42 2.41 10.52 -3.21
C VAL A 42 1.81 9.24 -3.78
N LEU A 43 1.73 8.21 -2.96
CA LEU A 43 1.01 6.98 -3.26
C LEU A 43 -0.37 7.04 -2.59
N VAL A 44 -1.41 6.82 -3.37
CA VAL A 44 -2.80 6.80 -2.92
C VAL A 44 -3.31 5.37 -3.05
N PHE A 45 -3.57 4.76 -1.90
CA PHE A 45 -4.17 3.44 -1.78
C PHE A 45 -5.68 3.64 -1.62
N LYS A 46 -6.49 3.01 -2.48
CA LYS A 46 -7.95 3.07 -2.42
C LYS A 46 -8.51 1.69 -2.13
N GLY A 47 -9.71 1.66 -1.56
CA GLY A 47 -10.35 0.46 -1.05
C GLY A 47 -11.76 0.79 -0.56
N GLU A 48 -12.68 -0.18 -0.70
CA GLU A 48 -14.02 -0.15 -0.10
C GLU A 48 -14.03 -0.80 1.29
#